data_AF-A0A5Q4YZ03-F1
#
_entry.id   AF-A0A5Q4YZ03-F1
#
_cell.length_a   1.000
_cell.length_b   1.000
_cell.length_c   1.000
_cell.angle_alpha   90.00
_cell.angle_beta   90.00
_cell.angle_gamma   90.00
#
_symmetry.space_group_name_H-M   'P 1'
#
loop_
_entity.id
_entity.type
_entity.pdbx_description
1 polymer ?
#
loop_
_entity_poly.entity_id
_entity_poly.type
_entity_poly.pdbx_seq_one_letter_code
_entity_poly.pdbx_strand_id
1 'polypeptide(L)'
;MIEKLPKYVSALIPIILSLSIVYDFGYFSSLGLSFSDIPTTISDHLRSSIVWLPTALICIFFISIIELFTRRLEQGMTEEEIINNSSNPQRTAKIRKSPFYFITAITVSIPIVYLFGVKIPVVAWQFFWIITWFLLHDFIFGHQRIASQITKEYSLLIRWIPAVILWVLFSGYLAGEQDKGAGNSLATITTESVVLEKVILRAYDKFYLLYSPDDEIITILSSGSVLSIDSAPQK
;
A
#
# COMPACT_ATOMS: atom_id res chain seq x y z
N MET A 1 14.53 26.56 -10.57
CA MET A 1 13.75 25.43 -10.01
C MET A 1 12.78 24.86 -11.04
N ILE A 2 12.04 25.71 -11.75
CA ILE A 2 11.08 25.33 -12.82
C ILE A 2 11.75 24.56 -13.97
N GLU A 3 12.98 24.92 -14.38
CA GLU A 3 13.71 24.24 -15.46
C GLU A 3 14.00 22.75 -15.19
N LYS A 4 14.03 22.33 -13.92
CA LYS A 4 14.26 20.93 -13.54
C LYS A 4 12.94 20.15 -13.37
N LEU A 5 11.79 20.82 -13.41
CA LEU A 5 10.49 20.19 -13.23
C LEU A 5 10.21 19.08 -14.26
N PRO A 6 10.47 19.27 -15.57
CA PRO A 6 10.25 18.21 -16.55
C PRO A 6 11.06 16.95 -16.25
N LYS A 7 12.31 17.12 -15.78
CA LYS A 7 13.17 15.99 -15.41
C LYS A 7 12.58 15.15 -14.27
N TYR A 8 12.01 15.78 -13.24
CA TYR A 8 11.38 15.07 -12.13
C TYR A 8 10.08 14.41 -12.54
N VAL A 9 9.24 15.09 -13.33
CA VAL A 9 7.99 14.53 -13.86
C VAL A 9 8.29 13.29 -14.72
N SER A 10 9.26 13.36 -15.63
CA SER A 10 9.64 12.22 -16.47
C SER A 10 10.21 11.05 -15.66
N ALA A 11 10.92 11.30 -14.56
CA ALA A 11 11.42 10.24 -13.68
C ALA A 11 10.31 9.60 -12.82
N LEU A 12 9.24 10.33 -12.54
CA LEU A 12 8.16 9.88 -11.67
C LEU A 12 7.20 8.90 -12.37
N ILE A 13 7.01 9.03 -13.69
CA ILE A 13 6.19 8.11 -14.49
C ILE A 13 6.63 6.65 -14.35
N PRO A 14 7.89 6.26 -14.62
CA PRO A 14 8.31 4.86 -14.50
C PRO A 14 8.22 4.34 -13.05
N ILE A 15 8.39 5.22 -12.05
CA ILE A 15 8.23 4.85 -10.64
C ILE A 15 6.76 4.51 -10.35
N ILE A 16 5.80 5.35 -10.76
CA ILE A 16 4.38 5.10 -10.59
C ILE A 16 3.94 3.82 -11.33
N LEU A 17 4.45 3.61 -12.54
CA LEU A 17 4.14 2.40 -13.30
C LEU A 17 4.66 1.15 -12.59
N SER A 18 5.91 1.19 -12.09
CA SER A 18 6.50 0.08 -11.33
C SER A 18 5.71 -0.22 -10.07
N LEU A 19 5.29 0.83 -9.33
CA LEU A 19 4.44 0.66 -8.15
C LEU A 19 3.05 0.13 -8.51
N SER A 20 2.49 0.49 -9.67
CA SER A 20 1.18 -0.06 -10.07
C SER A 20 1.24 -1.54 -10.42
N ILE A 21 2.37 -2.03 -10.92
CA ILE A 21 2.59 -3.48 -11.07
C ILE A 21 2.58 -4.16 -9.69
N VAL A 22 3.23 -3.56 -8.68
CA VAL A 22 3.22 -4.07 -7.30
C VAL A 22 1.79 -4.04 -6.71
N TYR A 23 1.03 -2.99 -7.00
CA TYR A 23 -0.37 -2.88 -6.58
C TYR A 23 -1.21 -4.01 -7.19
N ASP A 24 -1.13 -4.20 -8.51
CA ASP A 24 -1.89 -5.24 -9.20
C ASP A 24 -1.47 -6.64 -8.76
N PHE A 25 -0.18 -6.85 -8.49
CA PHE A 25 0.32 -8.09 -7.89
C PHE A 25 -0.34 -8.38 -6.53
N GLY A 26 -0.46 -7.37 -5.66
CA GLY A 26 -1.18 -7.49 -4.40
C GLY A 26 -2.67 -7.81 -4.61
N TYR A 27 -3.31 -7.09 -5.54
CA TYR A 27 -4.72 -7.27 -5.88
C TYR A 27 -5.01 -8.71 -6.34
N PHE A 28 -4.27 -9.23 -7.32
CA PHE A 28 -4.44 -10.59 -7.82
C PHE A 28 -4.10 -11.65 -6.76
N SER A 29 -3.13 -11.38 -5.89
CA SER A 29 -2.79 -12.28 -4.78
C SER A 29 -3.96 -12.47 -3.80
N SER A 30 -4.72 -11.42 -3.51
CA SER A 30 -5.92 -11.54 -2.65
C SER A 30 -7.03 -12.37 -3.30
N LEU A 31 -7.04 -12.40 -4.63
CA LEU A 31 -7.95 -13.16 -5.45
C LEU A 31 -7.47 -14.61 -5.66
N GLY A 32 -6.29 -14.98 -5.14
CA GLY A 32 -5.70 -16.30 -5.35
C GLY A 32 -5.26 -16.57 -6.80
N LEU A 33 -5.09 -15.51 -7.60
CA LEU A 33 -4.62 -15.60 -8.99
C LEU A 33 -3.11 -15.37 -9.06
N SER A 34 -2.41 -16.15 -9.90
CA SER A 34 -1.02 -15.85 -10.22
C SER A 34 -0.95 -14.70 -11.22
N PHE A 35 0.01 -13.79 -11.02
CA PHE A 35 0.26 -12.68 -11.94
C PHE A 35 0.60 -13.16 -13.36
N SER A 36 1.17 -14.37 -13.50
CA SER A 36 1.50 -14.97 -14.80
C SER A 36 0.28 -15.32 -15.66
N ASP A 37 -0.88 -15.53 -15.02
CA ASP A 37 -2.05 -16.11 -15.67
C ASP A 37 -2.96 -15.02 -16.27
N ILE A 38 -2.63 -13.76 -15.99
CA ILE A 38 -3.47 -12.62 -16.30
C ILE A 38 -2.78 -11.78 -17.38
N PRO A 39 -3.37 -11.63 -18.57
CA PRO A 39 -2.76 -10.89 -19.68
C PRO A 39 -2.92 -9.38 -19.51
N THR A 40 -2.33 -8.80 -18.46
CA THR A 40 -2.37 -7.34 -18.21
C THR A 40 -1.56 -6.56 -19.22
N THR A 41 -1.96 -5.31 -19.44
CA THR A 41 -1.30 -4.34 -20.31
C THR A 41 -0.77 -3.15 -19.51
N ILE A 42 0.08 -2.32 -20.13
CA ILE A 42 0.56 -1.07 -19.54
C ILE A 42 -0.61 -0.12 -19.22
N SER A 43 -1.64 -0.10 -20.08
CA SER A 43 -2.85 0.71 -19.90
C SER A 43 -3.59 0.31 -18.61
N ASP A 44 -3.64 -0.98 -18.32
CA ASP A 44 -4.26 -1.51 -17.12
C ASP A 44 -3.53 -1.06 -15.85
N HIS A 45 -2.20 -1.15 -15.84
CA HIS A 45 -1.38 -0.66 -14.74
C HIS A 45 -1.50 0.86 -14.54
N LEU A 46 -1.62 1.62 -15.62
CA LEU A 46 -1.88 3.07 -15.54
C LEU A 46 -3.25 3.34 -14.93
N ARG A 47 -4.29 2.59 -15.30
CA ARG A 47 -5.62 2.69 -14.68
C ARG A 47 -5.55 2.37 -13.18
N SER A 48 -4.82 1.33 -12.79
CA SER A 48 -4.59 0.99 -11.38
C SER A 48 -3.89 2.12 -10.63
N SER A 49 -2.93 2.81 -11.26
CA SER A 49 -2.28 3.97 -10.66
C SER A 49 -3.27 5.07 -10.26
N ILE A 50 -4.28 5.32 -11.10
CA ILE A 50 -5.30 6.35 -10.86
C ILE A 50 -6.16 6.01 -9.62
N VAL A 51 -6.31 4.72 -9.29
CA VAL A 51 -7.09 4.28 -8.13
C VAL A 51 -6.37 4.59 -6.81
N TRP A 52 -5.09 4.24 -6.68
CA TRP A 52 -4.38 4.35 -5.40
C TRP A 52 -3.58 5.64 -5.23
N LEU A 53 -3.14 6.27 -6.33
CA LEU A 53 -2.28 7.45 -6.28
C LEU A 53 -2.92 8.65 -5.54
N PRO A 54 -4.22 8.96 -5.69
CA PRO A 54 -4.85 10.06 -4.94
C PRO A 54 -4.73 9.87 -3.42
N THR A 55 -5.01 8.66 -2.94
CA THR A 55 -4.87 8.31 -1.52
C THR A 55 -3.43 8.47 -1.05
N ALA A 56 -2.44 8.00 -1.84
CA ALA A 56 -1.03 8.17 -1.52
C ALA A 56 -0.62 9.65 -1.41
N LEU A 57 -1.07 10.49 -2.36
CA LEU A 57 -0.81 11.93 -2.34
C LEU A 57 -1.42 12.62 -1.13
N ILE A 58 -2.66 12.25 -0.75
CA ILE A 58 -3.33 12.76 0.45
C ILE A 58 -2.56 12.37 1.70
N CYS A 59 -2.09 11.12 1.81
CA CYS A 59 -1.26 10.66 2.94
C CYS A 59 0.04 11.47 3.05
N ILE A 60 0.77 11.66 1.95
CA ILE A 60 2.01 12.45 1.94
C ILE A 60 1.75 13.90 2.35
N PHE A 61 0.67 14.49 1.84
CA PHE A 61 0.25 15.84 2.18
C PHE A 61 -0.08 15.97 3.67
N PHE A 62 -0.83 15.03 4.23
CA PHE A 62 -1.22 15.02 5.64
C PHE A 62 -0.01 14.84 6.57
N ILE A 63 0.91 13.92 6.24
CA ILE A 63 2.17 13.74 6.98
C ILE A 63 2.98 15.04 6.96
N SER A 64 3.06 15.70 5.80
CA SER A 64 3.77 16.97 5.67
C SER A 64 3.16 18.09 6.52
N ILE A 65 1.81 18.17 6.60
CA ILE A 65 1.13 19.12 7.48
C ILE A 65 1.44 18.83 8.94
N ILE A 66 1.34 17.57 9.37
CA ILE A 66 1.63 17.19 10.77
C ILE A 66 3.07 17.55 11.13
N GLU A 67 4.03 17.26 10.25
CA GLU A 67 5.43 17.59 10.45
C GLU A 67 5.64 19.11 10.59
N LEU A 68 5.04 19.92 9.69
CA LEU A 68 5.14 21.37 9.77
C LEU A 68 4.48 21.94 11.03
N PHE A 69 3.34 21.38 11.42
CA PHE A 69 2.62 21.77 12.64
C PHE A 69 3.43 21.42 13.89
N THR A 70 4.02 20.23 13.93
CA THR A 70 4.89 19.76 15.03
C THR A 70 6.11 20.66 15.16
N ARG A 71 6.81 20.94 14.05
CA ARG A 71 7.93 21.88 14.03
C ARG A 71 7.55 23.27 14.53
N ARG A 72 6.33 23.73 14.21
CA ARG A 72 5.83 25.03 14.69
C ARG A 72 5.58 25.01 16.19
N LEU A 73 4.95 23.96 16.72
CA LEU A 73 4.71 23.80 18.17
C LEU A 73 6.02 23.68 18.95
N GLU A 74 7.01 23.03 18.37
CA GLU A 74 8.34 22.83 18.97
C GLU A 74 9.29 24.01 18.76
N GLN A 75 8.81 25.08 18.11
CA GLN A 75 9.60 26.29 17.82
C GLN A 75 10.87 26.01 17.01
N GLY A 76 10.90 24.90 16.26
CA GLY A 76 12.07 24.45 15.51
C GLY A 76 13.22 23.94 16.38
N MET A 77 13.02 23.73 17.68
CA MET A 77 14.03 23.15 18.56
C MET A 77 14.32 21.70 18.15
N THR A 78 15.57 21.30 18.28
CA THR A 78 15.94 19.90 18.11
C THR A 78 15.44 19.07 19.30
N GLU A 79 15.29 17.76 19.10
CA GLU A 79 14.85 16.85 20.16
C GLU A 79 15.77 16.91 21.40
N GLU A 80 17.08 17.11 21.19
CA GLU A 80 18.08 17.27 22.25
C GLU A 80 17.91 18.60 23.01
N GLU A 81 17.64 19.70 22.30
CA GLU A 81 17.34 21.00 22.92
C GLU A 81 16.07 20.94 23.75
N ILE A 82 15.01 20.28 23.24
CA ILE A 82 13.76 20.10 23.97
C ILE A 82 13.99 19.32 25.27
N ILE A 83 14.79 18.25 25.21
CA ILE A 83 15.12 17.44 26.39
C ILE A 83 15.93 18.28 27.40
N ASN A 84 16.96 18.97 26.94
CA ASN A 84 17.88 19.74 27.80
C ASN A 84 17.25 20.99 28.40
N ASN A 85 16.33 21.65 27.68
CA ASN A 85 15.62 22.84 28.16
C ASN A 85 14.41 22.50 29.06
N SER A 86 14.06 21.22 29.21
CA SER A 86 12.94 20.80 30.05
C SER A 86 13.30 20.79 31.54
N SER A 87 12.30 21.00 32.41
CA SER A 87 12.50 20.99 33.86
C SER A 87 12.97 19.63 34.42
N ASN A 88 12.75 18.55 33.68
CA ASN A 88 13.23 17.21 34.03
C ASN A 88 13.66 16.44 32.77
N PRO A 89 14.93 16.60 32.34
CA PRO A 89 15.43 16.03 31.09
C PRO A 89 15.26 14.51 30.98
N GLN A 90 15.51 13.77 32.07
CA GLN A 90 15.40 12.31 32.07
C GLN A 90 13.97 11.83 31.85
N ARG A 91 12.99 12.49 32.49
CA ARG A 91 11.58 12.14 32.30
C ARG A 91 11.11 12.53 30.91
N THR A 92 11.48 13.71 30.42
CA THR A 92 11.15 14.18 29.07
C THR A 92 11.69 13.22 28.01
N ALA A 93 12.95 12.82 28.10
CA ALA A 93 13.56 11.87 27.17
C ALA A 93 12.82 10.52 27.13
N LYS A 94 12.35 10.01 28.29
CA LYS A 94 11.57 8.76 28.36
C LYS A 94 10.19 8.91 27.71
N ILE A 95 9.50 10.02 27.96
CA ILE A 95 8.18 10.32 27.36
C ILE A 95 8.32 10.46 25.84
N ARG A 96 9.35 11.17 25.38
CA ARG A 96 9.61 11.36 23.95
C ARG A 96 9.90 10.03 23.22
N LYS A 97 10.56 9.09 23.89
CA LYS A 97 10.79 7.73 23.37
C LYS A 97 9.60 6.77 23.56
N SER A 98 8.59 7.11 24.37
CA SER A 98 7.51 6.17 24.69
C SER A 98 6.65 5.76 23.49
N PRO A 99 6.34 6.63 22.49
CA PRO A 99 5.62 6.22 21.31
C PRO A 99 6.37 5.13 20.53
N PHE A 100 7.70 5.23 20.42
CA PHE A 100 8.51 4.22 19.75
C PHE A 100 8.44 2.86 20.45
N TYR A 101 8.56 2.82 21.77
CA TYR A 101 8.42 1.58 22.54
C TYR A 101 7.01 0.98 22.42
N PHE A 102 5.98 1.82 22.45
CA PHE A 102 4.59 1.40 22.30
C PHE A 102 4.32 0.81 20.91
N ILE A 103 4.76 1.49 19.85
CA ILE A 103 4.65 1.01 18.46
C ILE A 103 5.40 -0.32 18.30
N THR A 104 6.63 -0.41 18.83
CA THR A 104 7.43 -1.64 18.78
C THR A 104 6.74 -2.79 19.52
N ALA A 105 6.18 -2.53 20.70
CA ALA A 105 5.44 -3.54 21.47
C ALA A 105 4.21 -4.05 20.71
N ILE A 106 3.43 -3.15 20.09
CA ILE A 106 2.30 -3.54 19.24
C ILE A 106 2.78 -4.39 18.07
N THR A 107 3.82 -3.96 17.35
CA THR A 107 4.37 -4.71 16.21
C THR A 107 4.79 -6.11 16.62
N VAL A 108 5.52 -6.28 17.71
CA VAL A 108 5.96 -7.60 18.20
C VAL A 108 4.78 -8.46 18.67
N SER A 109 3.71 -7.84 19.18
CA SER A 109 2.52 -8.58 19.63
C SER A 109 1.73 -9.23 18.49
N ILE A 110 1.76 -8.68 17.27
CA ILE A 110 1.00 -9.19 16.11
C ILE A 110 1.30 -10.67 15.81
N PRO A 111 2.55 -11.09 15.57
CA PRO A 111 2.86 -12.50 15.33
C PRO A 111 2.59 -13.38 16.56
N ILE A 112 2.77 -12.87 17.78
CA ILE A 112 2.48 -13.61 19.01
C ILE A 112 0.99 -13.95 19.09
N VAL A 113 0.13 -12.95 18.90
CA VAL A 113 -1.33 -13.09 18.94
C VAL A 113 -1.83 -14.02 17.82
N TYR A 114 -1.21 -13.96 16.64
CA TYR A 114 -1.48 -14.90 15.54
C TYR A 114 -1.16 -16.36 15.92
N LEU A 115 -0.06 -16.62 16.62
CA LEU A 115 0.28 -17.98 17.11
C LEU A 115 -0.75 -18.55 18.10
N PHE A 116 -1.52 -17.69 18.78
CA PHE A 116 -2.64 -18.10 19.63
C PHE A 116 -3.96 -18.30 18.85
N GLY A 117 -3.92 -18.29 17.51
CA GLY A 117 -5.09 -18.55 16.66
C GLY A 117 -6.02 -17.35 16.48
N VAL A 118 -5.61 -16.15 16.88
CA VAL A 118 -6.40 -14.93 16.67
C VAL A 118 -6.25 -14.47 15.21
N LYS A 119 -7.38 -14.28 14.53
CA LYS A 119 -7.41 -13.75 13.16
C LYS A 119 -7.00 -12.27 13.17
N ILE A 120 -5.82 -11.99 12.62
CA ILE A 120 -5.28 -10.63 12.48
C ILE A 120 -5.79 -10.00 11.17
N PRO A 121 -6.30 -8.76 11.18
CA PRO A 121 -6.69 -8.08 9.95
C PRO A 121 -5.47 -7.81 9.07
N VAL A 122 -5.63 -7.87 7.75
CA VAL A 122 -4.55 -7.65 6.77
C VAL A 122 -3.86 -6.29 6.95
N VAL A 123 -4.62 -5.25 7.34
CA VAL A 123 -4.08 -3.93 7.66
C VAL A 123 -3.03 -3.98 8.79
N ALA A 124 -3.23 -4.83 9.80
CA ALA A 124 -2.24 -4.98 10.87
C ALA A 124 -0.96 -5.66 10.35
N TRP A 125 -1.08 -6.64 9.44
CA TRP A 125 0.09 -7.23 8.77
C TRP A 125 0.84 -6.22 7.91
N GLN A 126 0.13 -5.33 7.20
CA GLN A 126 0.74 -4.24 6.44
C GLN A 126 1.63 -3.36 7.35
N PHE A 127 1.08 -2.89 8.47
CA PHE A 127 1.85 -2.08 9.41
C PHE A 127 2.97 -2.86 10.09
N PHE A 128 2.75 -4.14 10.41
CA PHE A 128 3.77 -5.02 10.98
C PHE A 128 5.02 -5.06 10.09
N TRP A 129 4.86 -5.35 8.80
CA TRP A 129 6.00 -5.47 7.88
C TRP A 129 6.70 -4.13 7.64
N ILE A 130 5.94 -3.03 7.52
CA ILE A 130 6.51 -1.68 7.37
C ILE A 130 7.33 -1.28 8.60
N ILE A 131 6.79 -1.49 9.81
CA ILE A 131 7.49 -1.14 11.06
C ILE A 131 8.71 -2.05 11.26
N THR A 132 8.57 -3.35 11.02
CA THR A 132 9.68 -4.31 11.10
C THR A 132 10.80 -3.91 10.14
N TRP A 133 10.47 -3.45 8.94
CA TRP A 133 11.47 -2.93 7.99
C TRP A 133 12.20 -1.70 8.55
N PHE A 134 11.50 -0.72 9.12
CA PHE A 134 12.16 0.45 9.73
C PHE A 134 13.05 0.06 10.91
N LEU A 135 12.61 -0.88 11.76
CA LEU A 135 13.41 -1.39 12.88
C LEU A 135 14.67 -2.12 12.38
N LEU A 136 14.55 -2.93 11.32
CA LEU A 136 15.68 -3.61 10.70
C LEU A 136 16.65 -2.61 10.05
N HIS A 137 16.12 -1.59 9.37
CA HIS A 137 16.91 -0.50 8.81
C HIS A 137 17.68 0.23 9.91
N ASP A 138 17.01 0.66 10.98
CA ASP A 138 17.65 1.36 12.10
C ASP A 138 18.68 0.47 12.82
N PHE A 139 18.44 -0.85 12.91
CA PHE A 139 19.41 -1.80 13.44
C PHE A 139 20.69 -1.89 12.58
N ILE A 140 20.54 -2.03 11.26
CA ILE A 140 21.67 -2.16 10.32
C ILE A 140 22.45 -0.83 10.23
N PHE A 141 21.74 0.28 10.01
CA PHE A 141 22.35 1.59 9.76
C PHE A 141 22.67 2.35 11.04
N GLY A 142 22.21 1.90 12.20
CA GLY A 142 22.66 2.38 13.50
C GLY A 142 24.12 2.02 13.81
N HIS A 143 24.68 1.04 13.11
CA HIS A 143 26.08 0.66 13.28
C HIS A 143 27.03 1.67 12.61
N GLN A 144 27.88 2.33 13.41
CA GLN A 144 28.73 3.45 12.96
C GLN A 144 29.57 3.13 11.72
N ARG A 145 30.13 1.92 11.60
CA ARG A 145 30.92 1.51 10.42
C ARG A 145 30.09 1.48 9.12
N ILE A 146 28.85 1.00 9.19
CA ILE A 146 27.97 0.92 8.01
C ILE A 146 27.50 2.33 7.65
N ALA A 147 27.08 3.10 8.66
CA ALA A 147 26.65 4.49 8.49
C ALA A 147 27.73 5.36 7.84
N SER A 148 29.01 5.16 8.17
CA SER A 148 30.12 5.93 7.57
C SER A 148 30.41 5.59 6.11
N GLN A 149 29.95 4.43 5.61
CA GLN A 149 30.24 3.96 4.25
C GLN A 149 29.16 4.35 3.25
N ILE A 150 28.01 4.84 3.71
CA ILE A 150 26.83 5.05 2.89
C ILE A 150 26.42 6.53 2.93
N THR A 151 26.07 7.08 1.77
CA THR A 151 25.57 8.46 1.70
C THR A 151 24.18 8.57 2.33
N LYS A 152 23.84 9.76 2.83
CA LYS A 152 22.55 10.01 3.49
C LYS A 152 21.38 9.76 2.53
N GLU A 153 21.54 10.15 1.26
CA GLU A 153 20.54 9.98 0.22
C GLU A 153 20.27 8.50 -0.05
N TYR A 154 21.32 7.69 -0.15
CA TYR A 154 21.18 6.25 -0.37
C TYR A 154 20.55 5.54 0.84
N SER A 155 20.95 5.93 2.06
CA SER A 155 20.31 5.43 3.28
C SER A 155 18.81 5.75 3.33
N LEU A 156 18.41 6.97 2.93
CA LEU A 156 17.00 7.35 2.83
C LEU A 156 16.25 6.54 1.76
N LEU A 157 16.85 6.28 0.60
CA LEU A 157 16.23 5.44 -0.42
C LEU A 157 16.02 4.01 0.07
N ILE A 158 17.01 3.38 0.69
CA ILE A 158 16.88 2.04 1.29
C ILE A 158 15.83 2.04 2.40
N ARG A 159 15.78 3.12 3.21
CA ARG A 159 14.79 3.23 4.28
C ARG A 159 13.36 3.23 3.74
N TRP A 160 13.08 4.04 2.71
CA TRP A 160 11.72 4.32 2.26
C TRP A 160 11.22 3.44 1.11
N ILE A 161 12.06 3.01 0.18
CA ILE A 161 11.60 2.24 -1.00
C ILE A 161 10.87 0.96 -0.59
N PRO A 162 11.41 0.08 0.29
CA PRO A 162 10.71 -1.14 0.68
C PRO A 162 9.43 -0.86 1.47
N ALA A 163 9.41 0.18 2.31
CA ALA A 163 8.20 0.59 3.03
C ALA A 163 7.08 1.02 2.06
N VAL A 164 7.43 1.78 1.01
CA VAL A 164 6.47 2.18 -0.05
C VAL A 164 6.00 0.95 -0.84
N ILE A 165 6.90 0.05 -1.23
CA ILE A 165 6.55 -1.19 -1.94
C ILE A 165 5.58 -2.03 -1.11
N LEU A 166 5.87 -2.24 0.18
CA LEU A 166 5.00 -2.95 1.10
C LEU A 166 3.64 -2.26 1.22
N TRP A 167 3.63 -0.93 1.39
CA TRP A 167 2.38 -0.19 1.47
C TRP A 167 1.51 -0.35 0.22
N VAL A 168 2.09 -0.21 -0.97
CA VAL A 168 1.38 -0.36 -2.25
C VAL A 168 0.90 -1.80 -2.46
N LEU A 169 1.74 -2.79 -2.15
CA LEU A 169 1.40 -4.21 -2.23
C LEU A 169 0.16 -4.54 -1.38
N PHE A 170 0.19 -4.17 -0.10
CA PHE A 170 -0.93 -4.43 0.81
C PHE A 170 -2.17 -3.61 0.45
N SER A 171 -2.01 -2.39 -0.08
CA SER A 171 -3.15 -1.59 -0.56
C SER A 171 -3.85 -2.29 -1.73
N GLY A 172 -3.09 -2.87 -2.65
CA GLY A 172 -3.65 -3.69 -3.73
C GLY A 172 -4.37 -4.93 -3.19
N TYR A 173 -3.75 -5.64 -2.26
CA TYR A 173 -4.36 -6.81 -1.62
C TYR A 173 -5.68 -6.46 -0.92
N LEU A 174 -5.70 -5.38 -0.14
CA LEU A 174 -6.90 -4.92 0.56
C LEU A 174 -8.02 -4.52 -0.40
N ALA A 175 -7.67 -3.89 -1.53
CA ALA A 175 -8.65 -3.54 -2.55
C ALA A 175 -9.30 -4.78 -3.18
N GLY A 176 -8.54 -5.85 -3.42
CA GLY A 176 -9.11 -7.09 -3.96
C GLY A 176 -9.98 -7.85 -2.94
N GLU A 177 -9.58 -7.89 -1.67
CA GLU A 177 -10.46 -8.39 -0.58
C GLU A 177 -11.76 -7.58 -0.47
N GLN A 178 -11.65 -6.25 -0.59
CA GLN A 178 -12.81 -5.36 -0.54
C GLN A 178 -13.74 -5.61 -1.74
N ASP A 179 -13.21 -5.74 -2.96
CA ASP A 179 -14.02 -6.02 -4.14
C ASP A 179 -14.68 -7.41 -4.08
N LYS A 180 -13.99 -8.42 -3.51
CA LYS A 180 -14.58 -9.74 -3.24
C LYS A 180 -15.73 -9.65 -2.23
N GLY A 181 -15.55 -8.87 -1.16
CA GLY A 181 -16.51 -8.73 -0.07
C GLY A 181 -17.66 -7.75 -0.33
N ALA A 182 -17.51 -6.81 -1.26
CA ALA A 182 -18.49 -5.74 -1.50
C ALA A 182 -19.81 -6.22 -2.11
N GLY A 183 -19.89 -7.46 -2.60
CA GLY A 183 -21.14 -8.03 -3.14
C GLY A 183 -21.74 -7.14 -4.23
N ASN A 184 -20.89 -6.62 -5.12
CA ASN A 184 -21.32 -5.73 -6.22
C ASN A 184 -22.46 -6.39 -7.01
N SER A 185 -23.36 -5.57 -7.56
CA SER A 185 -24.52 -6.02 -8.34
C SER A 185 -24.14 -7.14 -9.29
N LEU A 186 -24.88 -8.24 -9.21
CA LEU A 186 -24.80 -9.31 -10.20
C LEU A 186 -24.99 -8.67 -11.58
N ALA A 187 -24.00 -8.86 -12.44
CA ALA A 187 -24.07 -8.46 -13.82
C ALA A 187 -24.46 -9.70 -14.63
N THR A 188 -25.48 -9.54 -15.46
CA THR A 188 -25.83 -10.53 -16.46
C THR A 188 -24.93 -10.30 -17.67
N ILE A 189 -24.00 -11.22 -17.90
CA ILE A 189 -23.02 -11.17 -18.98
C ILE A 189 -23.45 -12.15 -20.05
N THR A 190 -23.81 -11.62 -21.20
CA THR A 190 -24.22 -12.43 -22.35
C THR A 190 -22.99 -12.70 -23.21
N THR A 191 -22.65 -13.97 -23.37
CA THR A 191 -21.64 -14.44 -24.34
C THR A 191 -22.35 -15.12 -25.52
N GLU A 192 -21.62 -15.48 -26.58
CA GLU A 192 -22.19 -16.15 -27.76
C GLU A 192 -22.93 -17.45 -27.44
N SER A 193 -22.56 -18.13 -26.35
CA SER A 193 -23.05 -19.47 -26.02
C SER A 193 -23.80 -19.56 -24.69
N VAL A 194 -23.54 -18.64 -23.74
CA VAL A 194 -24.07 -18.74 -22.37
C VAL A 194 -24.32 -17.35 -21.79
N VAL A 195 -25.43 -17.22 -21.05
CA VAL A 195 -25.69 -16.09 -20.16
C VAL A 195 -25.14 -16.43 -18.78
N LEU A 196 -24.20 -15.63 -18.28
CA LEU A 196 -23.56 -15.80 -16.98
C LEU A 196 -24.02 -14.71 -16.04
N GLU A 197 -24.45 -15.06 -14.84
CA GLU A 197 -24.77 -14.11 -13.77
C GLU A 197 -23.59 -14.09 -12.78
N LYS A 198 -22.73 -13.08 -12.89
CA LYS A 198 -21.49 -12.98 -12.08
C LYS A 198 -21.22 -11.55 -11.66
N VAL A 199 -20.46 -11.38 -10.59
CA VAL A 199 -20.01 -10.08 -10.13
C VAL A 199 -18.80 -9.65 -10.95
N ILE A 200 -18.84 -8.48 -11.58
CA ILE A 200 -17.66 -7.92 -12.25
C ILE A 200 -16.79 -7.25 -11.18
N LEU A 201 -15.62 -7.83 -10.89
CA LEU A 201 -14.65 -7.24 -9.99
C LEU A 201 -13.96 -6.06 -10.68
N ARG A 202 -13.44 -6.29 -11.90
CA ARG A 202 -12.71 -5.28 -12.64
C ARG A 202 -12.78 -5.53 -14.15
N ALA A 203 -12.92 -4.44 -14.90
CA ALA A 203 -12.79 -4.44 -16.35
C ALA A 203 -11.37 -4.03 -16.76
N TYR A 204 -10.69 -4.89 -17.50
CA TYR A 204 -9.41 -4.64 -18.15
C TYR A 204 -9.63 -4.48 -19.66
N ASP A 205 -8.61 -4.01 -20.38
CA ASP A 205 -8.73 -3.80 -21.83
C ASP A 205 -9.01 -5.11 -22.60
N LYS A 206 -8.34 -6.19 -22.21
CA LYS A 206 -8.40 -7.49 -22.90
C LYS A 206 -9.34 -8.51 -22.24
N PHE A 207 -9.77 -8.28 -21.01
CA PHE A 207 -10.55 -9.26 -20.25
C PHE A 207 -11.36 -8.62 -19.11
N TYR A 208 -12.31 -9.37 -18.58
CA TYR A 208 -13.06 -9.05 -17.38
C TYR A 208 -12.71 -10.05 -16.28
N LEU A 209 -12.50 -9.56 -15.07
CA LEU A 209 -12.44 -10.39 -13.87
C LEU A 209 -13.83 -10.54 -13.29
N LEU A 210 -14.30 -11.77 -13.26
CA LEU A 210 -15.62 -12.14 -12.78
C LEU A 210 -15.50 -12.98 -11.52
N TYR A 211 -16.34 -12.70 -10.53
CA TYR A 211 -16.43 -13.48 -9.30
C TYR A 211 -17.81 -14.14 -9.23
N SER A 212 -17.81 -15.45 -8.96
CA SER A 212 -18.99 -16.23 -8.63
C SER A 212 -19.11 -16.30 -7.10
N PRO A 213 -20.10 -15.61 -6.47
CA PRO A 213 -20.28 -15.68 -5.03
C PRO A 213 -20.60 -17.10 -4.54
N ASP A 214 -21.30 -17.89 -5.37
CA ASP A 214 -21.76 -19.24 -5.01
C ASP A 214 -20.62 -20.24 -4.90
N ASP A 215 -19.65 -20.17 -5.82
CA ASP A 215 -18.54 -21.12 -5.89
C ASP A 215 -17.23 -20.58 -5.29
N GLU A 216 -17.21 -19.28 -4.95
CA GLU A 216 -16.00 -18.50 -4.67
C GLU A 216 -14.93 -18.56 -5.78
N ILE A 217 -15.33 -18.86 -7.02
CA ILE A 217 -14.41 -18.99 -8.16
C ILE A 217 -14.29 -17.67 -8.90
N ILE A 218 -13.05 -17.34 -9.27
CA ILE A 218 -12.75 -16.21 -10.14
C ILE A 218 -12.56 -16.70 -11.57
N THR A 219 -13.28 -16.09 -12.49
CA THR A 219 -13.24 -16.43 -13.92
C THR A 219 -12.70 -15.26 -14.70
N ILE A 220 -11.75 -15.53 -15.60
CA ILE A 220 -11.23 -14.57 -16.56
C ILE A 220 -12.02 -14.75 -17.85
N LEU A 221 -12.71 -13.71 -18.30
CA LEU A 221 -13.46 -13.73 -19.56
C LEU A 221 -12.85 -12.74 -20.54
N SER A 222 -12.50 -13.21 -21.75
CA SER A 222 -11.96 -12.34 -22.80
C SER A 222 -12.96 -11.26 -23.19
N SER A 223 -12.49 -10.03 -23.37
CA SER A 223 -13.39 -8.92 -23.74
C SER A 223 -14.04 -9.13 -25.11
N GLY A 224 -13.37 -9.87 -26.02
CA GLY A 224 -13.92 -10.21 -27.34
C GLY A 224 -15.05 -11.25 -27.33
N SER A 225 -15.25 -12.01 -26.25
CA SER A 225 -16.33 -13.00 -26.13
C SER A 225 -17.61 -12.45 -25.48
N VAL A 226 -17.60 -11.19 -25.05
CA VAL A 226 -18.72 -10.55 -24.35
C VAL A 226 -19.56 -9.75 -25.35
N LEU A 227 -20.84 -10.11 -25.49
CA LEU A 227 -21.79 -9.42 -26.37
C LEU A 227 -22.48 -8.26 -25.65
N SER A 228 -22.92 -8.47 -24.41
CA SER A 228 -23.52 -7.43 -23.57
C SER A 228 -23.23 -7.65 -22.09
N ILE A 229 -23.23 -6.55 -21.34
CA ILE A 229 -23.15 -6.54 -19.88
C ILE A 229 -24.33 -5.72 -19.39
N ASP A 230 -25.31 -6.39 -18.80
CA ASP A 230 -26.46 -5.75 -18.17
C ASP A 230 -26.27 -5.81 -16.67
N SER A 231 -25.94 -4.68 -16.05
CA SER A 231 -25.86 -4.57 -14.59
C SER A 231 -27.24 -4.29 -14.01
N ALA A 232 -27.72 -5.17 -13.14
CA ALA A 232 -28.93 -4.87 -12.38
C ALA A 232 -28.66 -3.65 -11.48
N PRO A 233 -29.53 -2.62 -11.50
CA PRO A 233 -29.36 -1.47 -10.63
C PRO A 233 -29.37 -1.93 -9.17
N GLN A 234 -28.43 -1.42 -8.36
CA GLN A 234 -28.42 -1.64 -6.91
C GLN A 234 -29.78 -1.19 -6.35
N LYS A 235 -30.47 -2.10 -5.66
CA LYS A 235 -31.64 -1.74 -4.85
C LYS A 235 -31.22 -1.08 -3.55
#